data_AF-A0A965I2S2-F1
#
_entry.id   AF-A0A965I2S2-F1
#
_cell.length_a   1.000
_cell.length_b   1.000
_cell.length_c   1.000
_cell.angle_alpha   90.00
_cell.angle_beta   90.00
_cell.angle_gamma   90.00
#
_symmetry.space_group_name_H-M   'P 1'
#
loop_
_entity.id
_entity.type
_entity.pdbx_description
1 polymer ?
#
loop_
_entity_poly.entity_id
_entity_poly.type
_entity_poly.pdbx_seq_one_letter_code
_entity_poly.pdbx_strand_id
1 'polypeptide(L)'
;MKAFERQYERSDATRVFIDVERAVTLTAPPEQTIPVVVASPHSGNRYPRDLLQASKLDPSALRKSEDAHVNTLFSGANSVGAPLLAAEFPRAYVDVNREPYELDPSMFDAPLPPYAITRSPRVAAGLGAIPRIVSAGIEIYARRLSFAEASARLNACYKPYHNALRRLVRSTHAKFENCVLIDAHSMPT
;
A
#
# COMPACT_ATOMS: atom_id res chain seq x y z
N MET A 1 -40.61 -4.78 -11.56
CA MET A 1 -40.36 -5.72 -10.45
C MET A 1 -38.88 -5.74 -10.19
N LYS A 2 -38.46 -5.41 -8.96
CA LYS A 2 -37.13 -5.66 -8.38
C LYS A 2 -36.02 -4.80 -8.99
N ALA A 3 -35.59 -3.77 -8.26
CA ALA A 3 -34.46 -3.91 -7.34
C ALA A 3 -33.21 -4.36 -8.11
N PHE A 4 -32.53 -3.45 -8.82
CA PHE A 4 -31.10 -3.61 -9.20
C PHE A 4 -30.46 -2.35 -9.83
N GLU A 5 -31.21 -1.26 -10.12
CA GLU A 5 -30.66 -0.09 -10.86
C GLU A 5 -30.74 1.27 -10.12
N ARG A 6 -30.85 1.30 -8.78
CA ARG A 6 -30.93 2.57 -8.01
C ARG A 6 -29.92 2.71 -6.88
N GLN A 7 -28.68 2.27 -7.08
CA GLN A 7 -27.63 2.48 -6.08
C GLN A 7 -26.36 3.16 -6.61
N TYR A 8 -26.32 3.57 -7.88
CA TYR A 8 -25.10 4.13 -8.48
C TYR A 8 -25.16 5.57 -9.00
N GLU A 9 -26.26 6.28 -8.80
CA GLU A 9 -26.35 7.69 -9.18
C GLU A 9 -27.05 8.52 -8.11
N ARG A 10 -26.25 9.10 -7.19
CA ARG A 10 -26.21 10.53 -6.89
C ARG A 10 -25.37 10.82 -5.65
N SER A 11 -24.33 11.65 -5.88
CA SER A 11 -23.72 12.60 -4.95
C SER A 11 -23.25 12.11 -3.58
N ASP A 12 -21.94 11.97 -3.43
CA ASP A 12 -21.28 12.74 -2.37
C ASP A 12 -19.84 13.09 -2.77
N ALA A 13 -19.65 14.37 -3.14
CA ALA A 13 -18.36 15.00 -3.33
C ALA A 13 -17.76 15.34 -1.96
N THR A 14 -17.52 14.31 -1.15
CA THR A 14 -16.82 14.46 0.14
C THR A 14 -15.82 13.30 0.26
N ARG A 15 -14.68 13.42 -0.42
CA ARG A 15 -13.56 12.50 -0.20
C ARG A 15 -12.96 12.85 1.16
N VAL A 16 -13.12 11.92 2.09
CA VAL A 16 -12.55 11.97 3.44
C VAL A 16 -11.05 12.23 3.34
N PHE A 17 -10.61 13.41 3.78
CA PHE A 17 -9.20 13.72 3.97
C PHE A 17 -8.75 13.00 5.23
N ILE A 18 -7.83 12.06 5.11
CA ILE A 18 -7.35 11.27 6.24
C ILE A 18 -5.86 11.55 6.37
N ASP A 19 -5.50 12.27 7.44
CA ASP A 19 -4.17 12.18 8.00
C ASP A 19 -3.93 10.70 8.33
N VAL A 20 -2.78 10.12 7.99
CA VAL A 20 -2.59 8.66 8.08
C VAL A 20 -2.42 8.24 9.54
N GLU A 21 -3.43 8.43 10.38
CA GLU A 21 -3.45 8.04 11.79
C GLU A 21 -3.30 6.52 11.96
N ARG A 22 -3.63 5.76 10.91
CA ARG A 22 -3.52 4.30 10.87
C ARG A 22 -2.91 3.83 9.56
N ALA A 23 -1.65 3.40 9.59
CA ALA A 23 -0.94 2.87 8.42
C ALA A 23 -1.43 1.47 7.99
N VAL A 24 -1.91 0.67 8.96
CA VAL A 24 -2.33 -0.71 8.72
C VAL A 24 -3.61 -1.08 9.47
N THR A 25 -4.40 -1.94 8.84
CA THR A 25 -5.46 -2.69 9.51
C THR A 25 -5.03 -4.13 9.67
N LEU A 26 -5.07 -4.61 10.92
CA LEU A 26 -4.91 -6.01 11.26
C LEU A 26 -6.25 -6.51 11.78
N THR A 27 -6.82 -7.51 11.13
CA THR A 27 -7.94 -8.29 11.65
C THR A 27 -7.45 -9.69 11.94
N ALA A 28 -7.85 -10.25 13.07
CA ALA A 28 -7.45 -11.59 13.48
C ALA A 28 -8.67 -12.36 14.01
N PRO A 29 -8.68 -13.69 13.88
CA PRO A 29 -9.61 -14.53 14.62
C PRO A 29 -9.41 -14.40 16.14
N PRO A 30 -10.40 -14.75 16.98
CA PRO A 30 -10.23 -14.82 18.43
C PRO A 30 -9.03 -15.71 18.83
N GLU A 31 -8.82 -16.78 18.07
CA GLU A 31 -7.64 -17.61 18.13
C GLU A 31 -7.16 -17.95 16.72
N GLN A 32 -5.86 -17.77 16.45
CA GLN A 32 -5.24 -18.28 15.22
C GLN A 32 -5.13 -19.81 15.31
N THR A 33 -5.71 -20.56 14.37
CA THR A 33 -5.76 -22.04 14.39
C THR A 33 -4.96 -22.70 13.27
N ILE A 34 -4.46 -21.93 12.29
CA ILE A 34 -3.63 -22.42 11.18
C ILE A 34 -2.33 -21.59 11.04
N PRO A 35 -1.24 -22.18 10.51
CA PRO A 35 0.06 -21.52 10.37
C PRO A 35 0.11 -20.55 9.16
N VAL A 36 -0.97 -19.82 8.91
CA VAL A 36 -1.12 -18.93 7.75
C VAL A 36 -1.25 -17.49 8.21
N VAL A 37 -0.56 -16.57 7.53
CA VAL A 37 -0.77 -15.11 7.61
C VAL A 37 -1.15 -14.64 6.21
N VAL A 38 -2.20 -13.82 6.11
CA VAL A 38 -2.56 -13.17 4.84
C VAL A 38 -2.17 -11.70 4.90
N ALA A 39 -1.50 -11.21 3.85
CA ALA A 39 -1.10 -9.82 3.69
C ALA A 39 -1.74 -9.24 2.42
N SER A 40 -2.24 -8.01 2.51
CA SER A 40 -2.81 -7.24 1.40
C SER A 40 -2.08 -5.88 1.34
N PRO A 41 -0.90 -5.81 0.71
CA PRO A 41 -0.04 -4.63 0.72
C PRO A 41 -0.59 -3.48 -0.14
N HIS A 42 -1.44 -3.76 -1.12
CA HIS A 42 -1.77 -2.80 -2.20
C HIS A 42 -3.25 -2.42 -2.29
N SER A 43 -4.07 -2.88 -1.35
CA SER A 43 -5.52 -2.58 -1.31
C SER A 43 -5.87 -1.24 -0.65
N GLY A 44 -4.88 -0.52 -0.11
CA GLY A 44 -5.10 0.73 0.61
C GLY A 44 -5.59 1.85 -0.31
N ASN A 45 -6.57 2.62 0.17
CA ASN A 45 -7.25 3.66 -0.60
C ASN A 45 -7.40 4.98 0.16
N ARG A 46 -6.70 5.15 1.30
CA ARG A 46 -6.64 6.42 2.03
C ARG A 46 -5.52 7.27 1.46
N TYR A 47 -5.87 8.22 0.60
CA TYR A 47 -4.93 9.12 -0.06
C TYR A 47 -4.49 10.27 0.86
N PRO A 48 -3.20 10.33 1.24
CA PRO A 48 -2.69 11.41 2.08
C PRO A 48 -2.73 12.76 1.37
N ARG A 49 -2.94 13.84 2.14
CA ARG A 49 -3.09 15.20 1.58
C ARG A 49 -1.83 15.64 0.81
N ASP A 50 -0.65 15.32 1.31
CA ASP A 50 0.63 15.69 0.69
C ASP A 50 0.81 15.01 -0.68
N LEU A 51 0.35 13.76 -0.85
CA LEU A 51 0.31 13.10 -2.16
C LEU A 51 -0.58 13.85 -3.13
N LEU A 52 -1.82 14.17 -2.71
CA LEU A 52 -2.79 14.85 -3.57
C LEU A 52 -2.29 16.24 -4.00
N GLN A 53 -1.62 16.96 -3.11
CA GLN A 53 -1.04 18.28 -3.41
C GLN A 53 0.21 18.20 -4.31
N ALA A 54 1.02 17.15 -4.17
CA ALA A 54 2.22 16.96 -4.99
C ALA A 54 1.92 16.31 -6.35
N SER A 55 0.74 15.71 -6.52
CA SER A 55 0.34 14.95 -7.70
C SER A 55 -0.15 15.85 -8.83
N LYS A 56 0.21 15.51 -10.08
CA LYS A 56 -0.44 16.05 -11.31
C LYS A 56 -1.64 15.22 -11.77
N LEU A 57 -1.85 14.07 -11.14
CA LEU A 57 -2.95 13.15 -11.44
C LEU A 57 -4.16 13.49 -10.59
N ASP A 58 -5.34 13.41 -11.20
CA ASP A 58 -6.59 13.37 -10.44
C ASP A 58 -6.66 12.08 -9.61
N PRO A 59 -7.53 12.03 -8.57
CA PRO A 59 -7.56 10.85 -7.72
C PRO A 59 -8.07 9.59 -8.43
N SER A 60 -8.85 9.69 -9.51
CA SER A 60 -9.28 8.50 -10.26
C SER A 60 -8.11 7.83 -10.98
N ALA A 61 -7.17 8.63 -11.50
CA ALA A 61 -5.95 8.13 -12.14
C ALA A 61 -5.01 7.49 -11.12
N LEU A 62 -4.88 8.05 -9.92
CA LEU A 62 -4.10 7.45 -8.83
C LEU A 62 -4.64 6.06 -8.44
N ARG A 63 -5.98 5.93 -8.36
CA ARG A 63 -6.66 4.67 -8.02
C ARG A 63 -6.43 3.53 -9.01
N LYS A 64 -5.99 3.81 -10.24
CA LYS A 64 -5.65 2.76 -11.23
C LYS A 64 -4.46 1.89 -10.81
N SER A 65 -3.70 2.33 -9.81
CA SER A 65 -2.61 1.55 -9.22
C SER A 65 -3.03 0.68 -8.05
N GLU A 66 -4.28 0.77 -7.57
CA GLU A 66 -4.76 -0.03 -6.44
C GLU A 66 -4.97 -1.48 -6.84
N ASP A 67 -4.62 -2.39 -5.92
CA ASP A 67 -5.12 -3.76 -5.94
C ASP A 67 -6.49 -3.75 -5.24
N ALA A 68 -7.45 -3.10 -5.90
CA ALA A 68 -8.71 -2.69 -5.28
C ALA A 68 -9.48 -3.88 -4.71
N HIS A 69 -9.97 -3.72 -3.49
CA HIS A 69 -10.80 -4.70 -2.76
C HIS A 69 -10.15 -6.05 -2.46
N VAL A 70 -8.84 -6.23 -2.66
CA VAL A 70 -8.14 -7.47 -2.30
C VAL A 70 -8.27 -7.78 -0.79
N ASN A 71 -8.20 -6.77 0.08
CA ASN A 71 -8.49 -6.94 1.50
C ASN A 71 -9.90 -7.51 1.76
N THR A 72 -10.91 -7.04 1.02
CA THR A 72 -12.28 -7.55 1.14
C THR A 72 -12.39 -8.97 0.61
N LEU A 73 -11.75 -9.29 -0.51
CA LEU A 73 -11.72 -10.63 -1.10
C LEU A 73 -11.15 -11.66 -0.12
N PHE A 74 -10.13 -11.27 0.64
CA PHE A 74 -9.48 -12.12 1.64
C PHE A 74 -10.05 -11.98 3.06
N SER A 75 -11.15 -11.24 3.26
CA SER A 75 -11.76 -11.03 4.59
C SER A 75 -12.22 -12.32 5.29
N GLY A 76 -12.47 -13.39 4.52
CA GLY A 76 -12.78 -14.73 5.03
C GLY A 76 -11.61 -15.43 5.72
N ALA A 77 -10.38 -14.90 5.66
CA ALA A 77 -9.21 -15.48 6.32
C ALA A 77 -9.42 -15.70 7.83
N ASN A 78 -10.08 -14.76 8.51
CA ASN A 78 -10.36 -14.89 9.95
C ASN A 78 -11.30 -16.06 10.24
N SER A 79 -12.27 -16.34 9.37
CA SER A 79 -13.21 -17.46 9.55
C SER A 79 -12.55 -18.83 9.45
N VAL A 80 -11.39 -18.92 8.79
CA VAL A 80 -10.58 -20.15 8.70
C VAL A 80 -9.38 -20.13 9.65
N GLY A 81 -9.30 -19.14 10.54
CA GLY A 81 -8.30 -19.08 11.60
C GLY A 81 -6.97 -18.43 11.24
N ALA A 82 -6.90 -17.64 10.17
CA ALA A 82 -5.72 -16.86 9.79
C ALA A 82 -5.93 -15.35 9.98
N PRO A 83 -4.95 -14.60 10.52
CA PRO A 83 -4.98 -13.15 10.51
C PRO A 83 -4.79 -12.56 9.11
N LEU A 84 -5.40 -11.40 8.88
CA LEU A 84 -5.26 -10.58 7.67
C LEU A 84 -4.67 -9.21 8.04
N LEU A 85 -3.53 -8.87 7.43
CA LEU A 85 -2.90 -7.55 7.48
C LEU A 85 -3.11 -6.80 6.17
N ALA A 86 -3.65 -5.59 6.22
CA ALA A 86 -3.81 -4.74 5.04
C ALA A 86 -3.15 -3.37 5.25
N ALA A 87 -2.52 -2.85 4.19
CA ALA A 87 -2.12 -1.44 4.16
C ALA A 87 -3.35 -0.55 3.98
N GLU A 88 -3.38 0.61 4.64
CA GLU A 88 -4.47 1.58 4.51
C GLU A 88 -4.16 2.68 3.48
N PHE A 89 -2.88 2.92 3.20
CA PHE A 89 -2.39 3.90 2.24
C PHE A 89 -2.21 3.26 0.85
N PRO A 90 -2.33 4.04 -0.25
CA PRO A 90 -2.19 3.52 -1.60
C PRO A 90 -0.72 3.23 -1.93
N ARG A 91 -0.47 2.21 -2.76
CA ARG A 91 0.88 1.92 -3.24
C ARG A 91 1.52 3.04 -4.04
N ALA A 92 0.72 3.91 -4.68
CA ALA A 92 1.19 5.15 -5.32
C ALA A 92 1.84 6.15 -4.33
N TYR A 93 1.53 6.03 -3.03
CA TYR A 93 2.19 6.81 -1.98
C TYR A 93 3.47 6.16 -1.51
N VAL A 94 3.36 4.90 -1.08
CA VAL A 94 4.46 4.05 -0.62
C VAL A 94 4.14 2.63 -1.06
N ASP A 95 5.03 2.02 -1.85
CA ASP A 95 4.93 0.61 -2.22
C ASP A 95 5.70 -0.23 -1.18
N VAL A 96 4.96 -0.90 -0.29
CA VAL A 96 5.55 -1.76 0.75
C VAL A 96 6.05 -3.10 0.22
N ASN A 97 5.78 -3.45 -1.04
CA ASN A 97 6.32 -4.64 -1.71
C ASN A 97 7.61 -4.30 -2.50
N ARG A 98 8.34 -3.28 -2.06
CA ARG A 98 9.63 -2.82 -2.57
C ARG A 98 10.64 -2.66 -1.44
N GLU A 99 11.91 -2.48 -1.79
CA GLU A 99 12.96 -2.16 -0.83
C GLU A 99 12.82 -0.70 -0.34
N PRO A 100 12.92 -0.39 0.96
CA PRO A 100 12.47 0.88 1.54
C PRO A 100 13.17 2.13 1.01
N TYR A 101 14.38 2.01 0.48
CA TYR A 101 15.12 3.11 -0.14
C TYR A 101 15.47 2.84 -1.60
N GLU A 102 14.69 1.99 -2.28
CA GLU A 102 14.71 1.86 -3.73
C GLU A 102 13.99 3.05 -4.36
N LEU A 103 14.76 4.09 -4.70
CA LEU A 103 14.28 5.43 -5.05
C LEU A 103 14.86 5.90 -6.38
N ASP A 104 14.04 6.52 -7.22
CA ASP A 104 14.46 7.13 -8.48
C ASP A 104 15.06 8.54 -8.22
N PRO A 105 16.37 8.77 -8.46
CA PRO A 105 17.00 10.06 -8.20
C PRO A 105 16.39 11.24 -8.96
N SER A 106 15.79 11.00 -10.13
CA SER A 106 15.19 12.06 -10.95
C SER A 106 13.98 12.72 -10.28
N MET A 107 13.37 12.04 -9.30
CA MET A 107 12.25 12.52 -8.52
C MET A 107 12.67 13.50 -7.41
N PHE A 108 13.96 13.63 -7.10
CA PHE A 108 14.42 14.37 -5.93
C PHE A 108 15.10 15.69 -6.27
N ASP A 109 14.88 16.70 -5.42
CA ASP A 109 15.44 18.05 -5.58
C ASP A 109 16.91 18.16 -5.16
N ALA A 110 17.40 17.19 -4.39
CA ALA A 110 18.77 17.07 -3.93
C ALA A 110 19.28 15.63 -4.12
N PRO A 111 20.62 15.42 -4.10
CA PRO A 111 21.20 14.08 -4.13
C PRO A 111 20.66 13.20 -3.00
N LEU A 112 20.38 11.93 -3.34
CA LEU A 112 19.94 10.93 -2.36
C LEU A 112 21.11 10.47 -1.47
N PRO A 113 20.83 10.00 -0.24
CA PRO A 113 21.86 9.43 0.62
C PRO A 113 22.57 8.23 -0.01
N PRO A 114 23.84 7.95 0.34
CA PRO A 114 24.63 6.86 -0.25
C PRO A 114 24.03 5.46 -0.11
N TYR A 115 23.14 5.25 0.88
CA TYR A 115 22.47 3.97 1.12
C TYR A 115 21.22 3.76 0.27
N ALA A 116 20.77 4.77 -0.49
CA ALA A 116 19.62 4.61 -1.38
C ALA A 116 19.98 3.69 -2.55
N ILE A 117 19.07 2.76 -2.87
CA ILE A 117 19.19 1.89 -4.04
C ILE A 117 18.64 2.67 -5.22
N THR A 118 19.52 3.34 -5.95
CA THR A 118 19.14 4.24 -7.05
C THR A 118 19.19 3.60 -8.44
N ARG A 119 19.62 2.33 -8.52
CA ARG A 119 19.77 1.58 -9.77
C ARG A 119 19.21 0.18 -9.60
N SER A 120 18.01 -0.03 -10.14
CA SER A 120 17.41 -1.35 -10.27
C SER A 120 16.43 -1.36 -11.46
N PRO A 121 16.02 -2.52 -11.97
CA PRO A 121 14.98 -2.60 -13.00
C PRO A 121 13.68 -1.89 -12.59
N ARG A 122 13.35 -1.91 -11.29
CA ARG A 122 12.13 -1.29 -10.74
C ARG A 122 12.26 0.23 -10.71
N VAL A 123 13.42 0.75 -10.29
CA VAL A 123 13.70 2.19 -10.37
C VAL A 123 13.65 2.68 -11.81
N ALA A 124 14.28 1.95 -12.74
CA ALA A 124 14.26 2.30 -14.17
C ALA A 124 12.83 2.34 -14.73
N ALA A 125 11.96 1.42 -14.27
CA ALA A 125 10.54 1.40 -14.59
C ALA A 125 9.70 2.44 -13.85
N GLY A 126 10.27 3.22 -12.91
CA GLY A 126 9.52 4.19 -12.11
C GLY A 126 8.65 3.57 -11.00
N LEU A 127 8.95 2.33 -10.59
CA LEU A 127 8.16 1.52 -9.65
C LEU A 127 8.95 1.17 -8.36
N GLY A 128 9.76 2.11 -7.86
CA GLY A 128 10.45 2.00 -6.57
C GLY A 128 9.50 2.15 -5.37
N ALA A 129 10.04 2.20 -4.15
CA ALA A 129 9.25 2.30 -2.92
C ALA A 129 8.44 3.60 -2.80
N ILE A 130 8.93 4.68 -3.43
CA ILE A 130 8.12 5.85 -3.75
C ILE A 130 7.96 5.84 -5.28
N PRO A 131 6.83 5.38 -5.83
CA PRO A 131 6.69 5.22 -7.28
C PRO A 131 6.72 6.56 -8.00
N ARG A 132 7.41 6.64 -9.14
CA ARG A 132 7.40 7.81 -10.03
C ARG A 132 6.13 7.85 -10.88
N ILE A 133 5.67 6.68 -11.28
CA ILE A 133 4.54 6.50 -12.20
C ILE A 133 3.45 5.62 -11.58
N VAL A 134 2.22 5.77 -12.05
CA VAL A 134 1.15 4.78 -11.85
C VAL A 134 1.28 3.64 -12.88
N SER A 135 0.52 2.55 -12.68
CA SER A 135 0.47 1.37 -13.58
C SER A 135 0.23 1.71 -15.05
N ALA A 136 -0.41 2.84 -15.35
CA ALA A 136 -0.66 3.34 -16.71
C ALA A 136 0.54 4.05 -17.38
N GLY A 137 1.74 4.07 -16.76
CA GLY A 137 2.90 4.74 -17.32
C GLY A 137 2.95 6.26 -17.08
N ILE A 138 1.96 6.81 -16.37
CA ILE A 138 1.81 8.26 -16.18
C ILE A 138 2.51 8.67 -14.89
N GLU A 139 3.35 9.70 -14.97
CA GLU A 139 4.04 10.28 -13.82
C GLU A 139 3.07 10.86 -12.79
N ILE A 140 3.36 10.59 -11.52
CA ILE A 140 2.55 11.01 -10.38
C ILE A 140 2.77 12.49 -10.06
N TYR A 141 4.03 12.93 -9.96
CA TYR A 141 4.35 14.21 -9.33
C TYR A 141 4.40 15.40 -10.30
N ALA A 142 3.94 16.56 -9.82
CA ALA A 142 4.05 17.86 -10.49
C ALA A 142 5.36 18.59 -10.17
N ARG A 143 6.06 18.16 -9.11
CA ARG A 143 7.34 18.70 -8.66
C ARG A 143 8.25 17.58 -8.18
N ARG A 144 9.53 17.90 -8.02
CA ARG A 144 10.45 17.04 -7.28
C ARG A 144 10.11 17.01 -5.79
N LEU A 145 10.40 15.90 -5.15
CA LEU A 145 10.29 15.69 -3.71
C LEU A 145 11.62 15.98 -3.04
N SER A 146 11.58 16.37 -1.77
CA SER A 146 12.76 16.31 -0.91
C SER A 146 12.95 14.90 -0.37
N PHE A 147 14.19 14.55 -0.01
CA PHE A 147 14.44 13.28 0.68
C PHE A 147 13.73 13.21 2.03
N ALA A 148 13.57 14.34 2.71
CA ALA A 148 12.87 14.43 3.99
C ALA A 148 11.40 13.99 3.85
N GLU A 149 10.72 14.40 2.78
CA GLU A 149 9.36 13.95 2.48
C GLU A 149 9.31 12.43 2.29
N ALA A 150 10.14 11.86 1.40
CA ALA A 150 10.18 10.41 1.20
C ALA A 150 10.49 9.64 2.49
N SER A 151 11.45 10.11 3.27
CA SER A 151 11.78 9.51 4.57
C SER A 151 10.60 9.54 5.54
N ALA A 152 9.86 10.65 5.62
CA ALA A 152 8.66 10.76 6.44
C ALA A 152 7.58 9.75 6.00
N ARG A 153 7.35 9.61 4.69
CA ARG A 153 6.41 8.61 4.15
C ARG A 153 6.79 7.19 4.55
N LEU A 154 8.06 6.82 4.36
CA LEU A 154 8.56 5.49 4.71
C LEU A 154 8.45 5.22 6.23
N ASN A 155 8.71 6.24 7.06
CA ASN A 155 8.56 6.12 8.51
C ASN A 155 7.09 5.96 8.93
N ALA A 156 6.16 6.67 8.30
CA ALA A 156 4.75 6.62 8.62
C ALA A 156 4.03 5.39 8.06
N CYS A 157 4.49 4.84 6.94
CA CYS A 157 3.79 3.79 6.20
C CYS A 157 4.56 2.48 6.13
N TYR A 158 5.78 2.52 5.58
CA TYR A 158 6.58 1.32 5.33
C TYR A 158 6.97 0.61 6.63
N LYS A 159 7.54 1.35 7.59
CA LYS A 159 8.03 0.76 8.85
C LYS A 159 6.89 0.14 9.67
N PRO A 160 5.73 0.80 9.90
CA PRO A 160 4.63 0.18 10.63
C PRO A 160 4.09 -1.08 9.94
N TYR A 161 3.97 -1.06 8.61
CA TYR A 161 3.53 -2.24 7.86
C TYR A 161 4.46 -3.43 8.05
N HIS A 162 5.76 -3.24 7.80
CA HIS A 162 6.75 -4.31 7.92
C HIS A 162 6.98 -4.76 9.36
N ASN A 163 6.83 -3.86 10.35
CA ASN A 163 6.85 -4.24 11.76
C ASN A 163 5.65 -5.11 12.14
N ALA A 164 4.44 -4.78 11.67
CA ALA A 164 3.24 -5.59 11.89
C ALA A 164 3.37 -6.97 11.23
N LEU A 165 3.80 -7.01 9.97
CA LEU A 165 4.01 -8.25 9.23
C LEU A 165 5.07 -9.14 9.90
N ARG A 166 6.21 -8.57 10.29
CA ARG A 166 7.27 -9.29 11.01
C ARG A 166 6.78 -9.85 12.33
N ARG A 167 5.97 -9.10 13.08
CA ARG A 167 5.37 -9.59 14.34
C ARG A 167 4.45 -10.78 14.08
N LEU A 168 3.57 -10.70 13.08
CA LEU A 168 2.67 -11.79 12.71
C LEU A 168 3.42 -13.05 12.32
N VAL A 169 4.36 -12.94 11.38
CA VAL A 169 5.18 -14.08 10.92
C VAL A 169 5.92 -14.72 12.09
N ARG A 170 6.55 -13.92 12.96
CA ARG A 170 7.25 -14.43 14.15
C ARG A 170 6.31 -15.12 15.14
N SER A 171 5.15 -14.53 15.43
CA SER A 171 4.18 -15.12 16.37
C SER A 171 3.57 -16.40 15.82
N THR A 172 3.26 -16.45 14.52
CA THR A 172 2.73 -17.64 13.86
C THR A 172 3.78 -18.75 13.85
N HIS A 173 5.02 -18.46 13.45
CA HIS A 173 6.11 -19.44 13.52
C HIS A 173 6.35 -19.94 14.95
N ALA A 174 6.31 -19.05 15.96
CA ALA A 174 6.47 -19.46 17.35
C ALA A 174 5.34 -20.37 17.86
N LYS A 175 4.10 -20.19 17.36
CA LYS A 175 2.94 -21.00 17.76
C LYS A 175 2.88 -22.36 17.05
N PHE A 176 3.28 -22.43 15.78
CA PHE A 176 3.05 -23.61 14.94
C PHE A 176 4.33 -24.28 14.41
N GLU A 177 5.51 -23.77 14.80
CA GLU A 177 6.83 -24.16 14.27
C GLU A 177 6.96 -23.97 12.75
N ASN A 178 5.98 -23.31 12.13
CA ASN A 178 5.85 -23.08 10.69
C ASN A 178 5.07 -21.79 10.44
N CYS A 179 5.28 -21.16 9.29
CA CYS A 179 4.51 -20.00 8.86
C CYS A 179 4.44 -19.95 7.33
N VAL A 180 3.23 -19.89 6.79
CA VAL A 180 2.93 -19.62 5.38
C VAL A 180 2.42 -18.18 5.27
N LEU A 181 3.10 -17.36 4.46
CA LEU A 181 2.66 -16.02 4.14
C LEU A 181 1.98 -16.02 2.77
N ILE A 182 0.71 -15.60 2.72
CA ILE A 182 -0.01 -15.33 1.47
C ILE A 182 0.06 -13.82 1.22
N ASP A 183 0.81 -13.43 0.19
CA ASP A 183 0.88 -12.03 -0.28
C ASP A 183 -0.16 -11.82 -1.39
N ALA A 184 -1.28 -11.21 -1.03
CA ALA A 184 -2.47 -11.13 -1.87
C ALA A 184 -2.46 -9.88 -2.76
N HIS A 185 -2.69 -10.09 -4.05
CA HIS A 185 -2.63 -9.08 -5.10
C HIS A 185 -3.73 -9.26 -6.15
N SER A 186 -3.98 -8.20 -6.93
CA SER A 186 -4.71 -8.26 -8.19
C SER A 186 -3.88 -7.62 -9.31
N MET A 187 -4.17 -7.96 -10.56
CA MET A 187 -3.42 -7.47 -11.72
C MET A 187 -4.39 -6.91 -12.78
N PRO A 188 -3.98 -5.86 -13.51
CA PRO A 188 -4.73 -5.39 -14.66
C PRO A 188 -4.73 -6.45 -15.78
N THR A 189 -5.81 -6.48 -16.56
CA THR A 189 -5.99 -7.32 -17.76
C THR A 189 -5.41 -6.67 -19.00
#